data_AF-A0A5S3QIY2-F1
#
_entry.id   AF-A0A5S3QIY2-F1
#
_cell.length_a   1.000
_cell.length_b   1.000
_cell.length_c   1.000
_cell.angle_alpha   90.00
_cell.angle_beta   90.00
_cell.angle_gamma   90.00
#
_symmetry.space_group_name_H-M   'P 1'
#
loop_
_entity.id
_entity.type
_entity.pdbx_description
1 polymer ?
#
loop_
_entity_poly.entity_id
_entity_poly.type
_entity_poly.pdbx_seq_one_letter_code
_entity_poly.pdbx_strand_id
1 'polypeptide(L)'
;MADFSVSLTQFIDFTLKRSGSARTNFVREIKYREYHPATDYWKQLRDEIKKLHSEGASLEKLDYLVDRVHERKRRNYNEAIKLYKRFFRDKNCEWFNPGSSYWAFNDELIVKSNPEIGLYINGQPHLVKLYFKGQKERIDRHNITSTLTLMNNANFNDVLPDDVQTSVLNIRREKMHTNNFIDDDLLLSLEGDAQQLIYLLKNV
;
A
#
# COMPACT_ATOMS: atom_id res chain seq x y z
N MET A 1 5.35 22.77 7.72
CA MET A 1 4.87 21.45 8.15
C MET A 1 3.48 21.28 7.56
N ALA A 2 3.14 20.12 7.01
CA ALA A 2 1.82 19.92 6.42
C ALA A 2 0.72 19.92 7.47
N ASP A 3 -0.40 20.56 7.13
CA ASP A 3 -1.57 20.70 8.01
C ASP A 3 -2.31 19.37 8.19
N PHE A 4 -2.28 18.51 7.17
CA PHE A 4 -2.99 17.24 7.15
C PHE A 4 -2.07 16.07 6.78
N SER A 5 -2.34 14.92 7.39
CA SER A 5 -1.69 13.66 7.02
C SER A 5 -2.68 12.51 6.98
N VAL A 6 -2.65 11.75 5.89
CA VAL A 6 -3.47 10.55 5.69
C VAL A 6 -2.61 9.38 5.21
N SER A 7 -3.08 8.15 5.43
CA SER A 7 -2.47 6.96 4.82
C SER A 7 -2.81 6.86 3.33
N LEU A 8 -1.95 6.20 2.55
CA LEU A 8 -2.24 5.87 1.16
C LEU A 8 -3.59 5.17 0.99
N THR A 9 -3.92 4.21 1.86
CA THR A 9 -5.20 3.50 1.82
C THR A 9 -6.39 4.45 2.00
N GLN A 10 -6.32 5.38 2.95
CA GLN A 10 -7.38 6.38 3.15
C GLN A 10 -7.54 7.27 1.93
N PHE A 11 -6.42 7.72 1.35
CA PHE A 11 -6.46 8.56 0.17
C PHE A 11 -7.05 7.83 -1.04
N ILE A 12 -6.58 6.62 -1.35
CA ILE A 12 -7.15 5.81 -2.44
C ILE A 12 -8.64 5.51 -2.19
N ASP A 13 -9.04 5.13 -0.97
CA ASP A 13 -10.45 4.89 -0.63
C ASP A 13 -11.30 6.17 -0.77
N PHE A 14 -10.72 7.37 -0.57
CA PHE A 14 -11.38 8.65 -0.84
C PHE A 14 -11.63 8.87 -2.33
N THR A 15 -10.63 8.63 -3.20
CA THR A 15 -10.77 8.79 -4.67
C THR A 15 -11.93 7.95 -5.23
N LEU A 16 -12.18 6.78 -4.63
CA LEU A 16 -13.25 5.87 -5.03
C LEU A 16 -14.67 6.33 -4.64
N LYS A 17 -14.82 7.32 -3.74
CA LYS A 17 -16.13 7.83 -3.32
C LYS A 17 -16.73 8.67 -4.44
N ARG A 18 -17.90 8.25 -4.94
CA ARG A 18 -18.52 8.87 -6.13
C ARG A 18 -19.43 10.06 -5.85
N SER A 19 -20.01 10.17 -4.65
CA SER A 19 -20.90 11.26 -4.29
C SER A 19 -20.25 12.22 -3.28
N GLY A 20 -20.63 13.50 -3.33
CA GLY A 20 -20.17 14.50 -2.37
C GLY A 20 -20.47 14.11 -0.93
N SER A 21 -21.69 13.62 -0.64
CA SER A 21 -22.07 13.14 0.69
C SER A 21 -21.21 11.97 1.19
N ALA A 22 -20.85 11.02 0.31
CA ALA A 22 -19.97 9.91 0.66
C ALA A 22 -18.53 10.38 0.92
N ARG A 23 -18.02 11.36 0.14
CA ARG A 23 -16.73 11.99 0.39
C ARG A 23 -16.73 12.70 1.75
N THR A 24 -17.72 13.54 2.03
CA THR A 24 -17.84 14.26 3.32
C THR A 24 -17.93 13.30 4.51
N ASN A 25 -18.76 12.27 4.44
CA ASN A 25 -18.89 11.30 5.53
C ASN A 25 -17.59 10.51 5.76
N PHE A 26 -16.90 10.12 4.69
CA PHE A 26 -15.61 9.46 4.81
C PHE A 26 -14.55 10.38 5.45
N VAL A 27 -14.55 11.67 5.14
CA VAL A 27 -13.66 12.65 5.78
C VAL A 27 -14.00 12.84 7.26
N ARG A 28 -15.28 12.86 7.64
CA ARG A 28 -15.70 12.82 9.06
C ARG A 28 -15.12 11.60 9.77
N GLU A 29 -15.20 10.43 9.14
CA GLU A 29 -14.62 9.20 9.69
C GLU A 29 -13.09 9.28 9.81
N ILE A 30 -12.38 9.94 8.88
CA ILE A 30 -10.94 10.14 9.01
C ILE A 30 -10.63 11.07 10.20
N LYS A 31 -11.37 12.16 10.36
CA LYS A 31 -11.07 13.22 11.33
C LYS A 31 -11.47 12.87 12.76
N TYR A 32 -12.61 12.22 12.94
CA TYR A 32 -13.24 12.06 14.27
C TYR A 32 -13.22 10.64 14.82
N ARG A 33 -12.83 9.63 14.02
CA ARG A 33 -12.82 8.25 14.52
C ARG A 33 -11.63 8.07 15.46
N GLU A 34 -11.93 7.73 16.72
CA GLU A 34 -10.89 7.30 17.67
C GLU A 34 -10.07 6.15 17.06
N TYR A 35 -8.75 6.26 17.15
CA TYR A 35 -7.83 5.28 16.62
C TYR A 35 -8.04 3.93 17.35
N HIS A 36 -8.72 2.99 16.70
CA HIS A 36 -8.74 1.60 17.14
C HIS A 36 -7.57 0.84 16.51
N PRO A 37 -6.63 0.29 17.29
CA PRO A 37 -5.51 -0.54 16.80
C PRO A 37 -5.95 -1.79 16.01
N ALA A 38 -7.24 -2.12 16.04
CA ALA A 38 -7.83 -3.35 15.51
C ALA A 38 -8.38 -3.27 14.07
N THR A 39 -8.21 -2.16 13.34
CA THR A 39 -8.94 -1.95 12.06
C THR A 39 -8.21 -2.44 10.81
N ASP A 40 -6.89 -2.67 10.89
CA ASP A 40 -6.16 -3.20 9.75
C ASP A 40 -6.20 -4.73 9.72
N TYR A 41 -7.11 -5.26 8.90
CA TYR A 41 -7.35 -6.69 8.78
C TYR A 41 -6.07 -7.49 8.49
N TRP A 42 -5.15 -6.95 7.69
CA TRP A 42 -3.97 -7.63 7.13
C TRP A 42 -2.65 -7.25 7.81
N LYS A 43 -2.67 -6.39 8.83
CA LYS A 43 -1.47 -5.87 9.50
C LYS A 43 -0.50 -6.97 9.94
N GLN A 44 -1.00 -7.99 10.66
CA GLN A 44 -0.15 -9.06 11.17
C GLN A 44 0.57 -9.82 10.04
N LEU A 45 -0.10 -10.01 8.89
CA LEU A 45 0.53 -10.66 7.73
C LEU A 45 1.58 -9.75 7.07
N ARG A 46 1.29 -8.45 6.92
CA ARG A 46 2.28 -7.49 6.39
C ARG A 46 3.53 -7.42 7.26
N ASP A 47 3.34 -7.31 8.57
CA ASP A 47 4.42 -7.18 9.53
C ASP A 47 5.27 -8.47 9.56
N GLU A 48 4.64 -9.65 9.52
CA GLU A 48 5.37 -10.93 9.46
C GLU A 48 6.12 -11.12 8.13
N ILE A 49 5.52 -10.72 7.01
CA ILE A 49 6.20 -10.75 5.69
C ILE A 49 7.45 -9.87 5.70
N LYS A 50 7.33 -8.64 6.23
CA LYS A 50 8.46 -7.72 6.34
C LYS A 50 9.57 -8.30 7.22
N LYS A 51 9.20 -8.82 8.40
CA LYS A 51 10.12 -9.44 9.34
C LYS A 51 10.87 -10.61 8.70
N LEU A 52 10.14 -11.54 8.09
CA LEU A 52 10.70 -12.73 7.46
C LEU A 52 11.76 -12.41 6.42
N HIS A 53 11.47 -11.47 5.52
CA HIS A 53 12.42 -11.06 4.50
C HIS A 53 13.63 -10.33 5.11
N SER A 54 13.41 -9.44 6.07
CA SER A 54 14.52 -8.74 6.75
C SER A 54 15.46 -9.67 7.53
N GLU A 55 14.97 -10.83 7.96
CA GLU A 55 15.76 -11.86 8.66
C GLU A 55 16.33 -12.93 7.72
N GLY A 56 16.06 -12.86 6.41
CA GLY A 56 16.42 -13.91 5.45
C GLY A 56 15.79 -15.27 5.78
N ALA A 57 14.65 -15.28 6.46
CA ALA A 57 14.01 -16.51 6.94
C ALA A 57 13.20 -17.21 5.82
N SER A 58 12.99 -18.52 5.97
CA SER A 58 12.18 -19.29 5.03
C SER A 58 10.72 -18.84 5.03
N LEU A 59 10.13 -18.73 3.83
CA LEU A 59 8.71 -18.44 3.60
C LEU A 59 7.75 -19.40 4.31
N GLU A 60 8.19 -20.61 4.64
CA GLU A 60 7.42 -21.59 5.43
C GLU A 60 7.06 -21.06 6.84
N LYS A 61 7.83 -20.11 7.39
CA LYS A 61 7.49 -19.51 8.69
C LYS A 61 6.16 -18.76 8.69
N LEU A 62 5.66 -18.34 7.52
CA LEU A 62 4.36 -17.68 7.43
C LEU A 62 3.21 -18.61 7.82
N ASP A 63 3.35 -19.92 7.66
CA ASP A 63 2.25 -20.86 7.97
C ASP A 63 1.89 -20.84 9.47
N TYR A 64 2.87 -20.59 10.35
CA TYR A 64 2.66 -20.43 11.80
C TYR A 64 1.89 -19.15 12.18
N LEU A 65 1.75 -18.19 11.26
CA LEU A 65 0.94 -16.99 11.53
C LEU A 65 -0.56 -17.35 11.61
N VAL A 66 -1.01 -18.37 10.88
CA VAL A 66 -2.42 -18.75 10.83
C VAL A 66 -2.95 -19.13 12.22
N ASP A 67 -2.12 -19.75 13.06
CA ASP A 67 -2.53 -20.16 14.41
C ASP A 67 -2.63 -18.98 15.38
N ARG A 68 -1.86 -17.91 15.13
CA ARG A 68 -1.76 -16.70 15.97
C ARG A 68 -2.83 -15.65 15.65
N VAL A 69 -3.51 -15.76 14.51
CA VAL A 69 -4.60 -14.83 14.15
C VAL A 69 -5.94 -15.32 14.68
N HIS A 70 -6.86 -14.37 14.89
CA HIS A 70 -8.24 -14.68 15.26
C HIS A 70 -8.89 -15.64 14.25
N GLU A 71 -9.65 -16.62 14.75
CA GLU A 71 -10.31 -17.67 13.96
C GLU A 71 -11.00 -17.18 12.68
N ARG A 72 -11.80 -16.10 12.76
CA ARG A 72 -12.47 -15.45 11.62
C ARG A 72 -11.53 -14.99 10.49
N LYS A 73 -10.23 -14.85 10.76
CA LYS A 73 -9.22 -14.43 9.77
C LYS A 73 -8.46 -15.62 9.16
N ARG A 74 -8.43 -16.78 9.82
CA ARG A 74 -7.55 -17.91 9.49
C ARG A 74 -7.65 -18.34 8.04
N ARG A 75 -8.87 -18.57 7.53
CA ARG A 75 -9.10 -18.99 6.14
C ARG A 75 -8.49 -18.01 5.13
N ASN A 76 -8.77 -16.72 5.29
CA ASN A 76 -8.30 -15.70 4.36
C ASN A 76 -6.78 -15.49 4.47
N TYR A 77 -6.22 -15.59 5.67
CA TYR A 77 -4.77 -15.52 5.90
C TYR A 77 -4.05 -16.70 5.26
N ASN A 78 -4.53 -17.93 5.49
CA ASN A 78 -3.96 -19.14 4.90
C ASN A 78 -3.95 -19.05 3.37
N GLU A 79 -5.05 -18.61 2.77
CA GLU A 79 -5.13 -18.42 1.32
C GLU A 79 -4.12 -17.36 0.84
N ALA A 80 -4.05 -16.20 1.48
CA ALA A 80 -3.11 -15.14 1.12
C ALA A 80 -1.64 -15.59 1.24
N ILE A 81 -1.30 -16.34 2.30
CA ILE A 81 0.04 -16.92 2.52
C ILE A 81 0.36 -17.90 1.39
N LYS A 82 -0.56 -18.80 1.04
CA LYS A 82 -0.37 -19.75 -0.06
C LYS A 82 -0.08 -19.06 -1.40
N LEU A 83 -0.82 -17.99 -1.71
CA LEU A 83 -0.62 -17.21 -2.94
C LEU A 83 0.71 -16.44 -2.91
N TYR A 84 1.05 -15.85 -1.77
CA TYR A 84 2.32 -15.17 -1.58
C TYR A 84 3.52 -16.12 -1.78
N LYS A 85 3.51 -17.28 -1.12
CA LYS A 85 4.54 -18.32 -1.27
C LYS A 85 4.66 -18.79 -2.73
N ARG A 86 3.52 -18.98 -3.41
CA ARG A 86 3.50 -19.41 -4.81
C ARG A 86 4.12 -18.35 -5.73
N PHE A 87 3.85 -17.07 -5.51
CA PHE A 87 4.48 -15.99 -6.26
C PHE A 87 6.02 -16.01 -6.13
N PHE A 88 6.56 -16.29 -4.94
CA PHE A 88 8.00 -16.24 -4.67
C PHE A 88 8.76 -17.55 -4.88
N ARG A 89 8.09 -18.68 -5.14
CA ARG A 89 8.70 -20.02 -5.19
C ARG A 89 9.97 -20.13 -6.03
N ASP A 90 9.96 -19.55 -7.23
CA ASP A 90 11.04 -19.68 -8.22
C ASP A 90 11.83 -18.38 -8.39
N LYS A 91 11.85 -17.53 -7.36
CA LYS A 91 12.52 -16.22 -7.38
C LYS A 91 13.63 -16.18 -6.35
N ASN A 92 14.81 -15.69 -6.75
CA ASN A 92 15.83 -15.31 -5.77
C ASN A 92 15.44 -13.94 -5.19
N CYS A 93 15.42 -13.83 -3.86
CA CYS A 93 14.97 -12.65 -3.15
C CYS A 93 15.96 -12.25 -2.07
N GLU A 94 16.45 -11.02 -2.15
CA GLU A 94 17.36 -10.44 -1.16
C GLU A 94 16.74 -9.16 -0.60
N TRP A 95 16.78 -9.00 0.72
CA TRP A 95 16.17 -7.86 1.39
C TRP A 95 17.03 -6.59 1.27
N PHE A 96 16.35 -5.45 1.08
CA PHE A 96 16.89 -4.14 1.40
C PHE A 96 15.87 -3.32 2.18
N ASN A 97 16.33 -2.34 2.97
CA ASN A 97 15.41 -1.49 3.72
C ASN A 97 14.62 -0.59 2.74
N PRO A 98 13.27 -0.71 2.66
CA PRO A 98 12.48 0.11 1.75
C PRO A 98 12.37 1.58 2.19
N GLY A 99 12.81 1.89 3.41
CA GLY A 99 12.72 3.22 3.97
C GLY A 99 11.30 3.71 4.24
N SER A 100 11.18 5.01 4.46
CA SER A 100 9.90 5.71 4.58
C SER A 100 9.69 6.65 3.40
N SER A 101 8.43 6.73 2.94
CA SER A 101 8.06 7.60 1.82
C SER A 101 6.70 8.26 2.00
N TYR A 102 6.57 9.42 1.37
CA TYR A 102 5.34 10.19 1.36
C TYR A 102 5.21 10.99 0.08
N TRP A 103 3.99 11.12 -0.41
CA TRP A 103 3.65 12.10 -1.42
C TRP A 103 3.16 13.38 -0.72
N ALA A 104 3.74 14.52 -1.08
CA ALA A 104 3.38 15.82 -0.53
C ALA A 104 2.65 16.64 -1.59
N PHE A 105 1.58 17.33 -1.19
CA PHE A 105 0.79 18.18 -2.08
C PHE A 105 0.57 19.56 -1.46
N ASN A 106 1.00 20.59 -2.19
CA ASN A 106 0.89 22.01 -1.85
C ASN A 106 1.35 22.38 -0.42
N ASP A 107 2.31 21.64 0.14
CA ASP A 107 2.75 21.77 1.54
C ASP A 107 1.63 21.64 2.60
N GLU A 108 0.42 21.25 2.20
CA GLU A 108 -0.77 21.17 3.06
C GLU A 108 -1.14 19.73 3.40
N LEU A 109 -0.91 18.79 2.46
CA LEU A 109 -1.28 17.39 2.62
C LEU A 109 -0.08 16.47 2.44
N ILE A 110 0.08 15.55 3.40
CA ILE A 110 0.99 14.41 3.30
C ILE A 110 0.18 13.12 3.16
N VAL A 111 0.40 12.39 2.07
CA VAL A 111 -0.10 11.02 1.88
C VAL A 111 1.05 10.05 2.16
N LYS A 112 0.99 9.32 3.28
CA LYS A 112 2.02 8.33 3.66
C LYS A 112 1.97 7.15 2.69
N SER A 113 3.02 7.00 1.88
CA SER A 113 3.12 6.04 0.77
C SER A 113 4.14 4.92 0.99
N ASN A 114 4.64 4.76 2.23
CA ASN A 114 5.63 3.75 2.63
C ASN A 114 5.43 2.40 1.91
N PRO A 115 6.44 1.89 1.20
CA PRO A 115 6.44 0.51 0.73
C PRO A 115 6.43 -0.46 1.93
N GLU A 116 5.86 -1.65 1.75
CA GLU A 116 5.90 -2.67 2.81
C GLU A 116 7.22 -3.43 2.85
N ILE A 117 7.77 -3.76 1.67
CA ILE A 117 9.01 -4.54 1.55
C ILE A 117 9.90 -3.97 0.45
N GLY A 118 11.22 -4.02 0.67
CA GLY A 118 12.24 -3.77 -0.34
C GLY A 118 12.93 -5.09 -0.66
N LEU A 119 12.89 -5.53 -1.92
CA LEU A 119 13.50 -6.78 -2.35
C LEU A 119 14.26 -6.62 -3.67
N TYR A 120 15.47 -7.16 -3.76
CA TYR A 120 16.02 -7.57 -5.03
C TYR A 120 15.33 -8.86 -5.47
N ILE A 121 14.58 -8.81 -6.56
CA ILE A 121 13.90 -9.98 -7.13
C ILE A 121 14.64 -10.35 -8.41
N ASN A 122 15.33 -11.49 -8.38
CA ASN A 122 16.22 -11.92 -9.48
C ASN A 122 17.23 -10.83 -9.89
N GLY A 123 17.78 -10.12 -8.90
CA GLY A 123 18.77 -9.05 -9.10
C GLY A 123 18.19 -7.65 -9.36
N GLN A 124 16.89 -7.50 -9.64
CA GLN A 124 16.27 -6.18 -9.82
C GLN A 124 15.72 -5.63 -8.49
N PRO A 125 16.08 -4.42 -8.03
CA PRO A 125 15.50 -3.83 -6.83
C PRO A 125 14.06 -3.38 -7.03
N HIS A 126 13.18 -3.78 -6.12
CA HIS A 126 11.76 -3.42 -6.06
C HIS A 126 11.35 -2.87 -4.69
N LEU A 127 10.66 -1.73 -4.69
CA LEU A 127 9.86 -1.25 -3.56
C LEU A 127 8.43 -1.73 -3.73
N VAL A 128 8.01 -2.67 -2.90
CA VAL A 128 6.74 -3.39 -3.10
C VAL A 128 5.69 -2.95 -2.09
N LYS A 129 4.53 -2.57 -2.62
CA LYS A 129 3.28 -2.42 -1.89
C LYS A 129 2.45 -3.72 -1.95
N LEU A 130 1.96 -4.20 -0.82
CA LEU A 130 1.17 -5.43 -0.74
C LEU A 130 -0.34 -5.15 -0.84
N TYR A 131 -0.97 -5.65 -1.91
CA TYR A 131 -2.40 -5.47 -2.17
C TYR A 131 -3.17 -6.78 -1.96
N PHE A 132 -3.98 -6.82 -0.89
CA PHE A 132 -4.75 -7.99 -0.46
C PHE A 132 -6.24 -7.95 -0.86
N LYS A 133 -6.72 -6.82 -1.37
CA LYS A 133 -8.09 -6.64 -1.87
C LYS A 133 -8.14 -7.11 -3.34
N GLY A 134 -9.33 -7.34 -3.89
CA GLY A 134 -9.49 -7.41 -5.35
C GLY A 134 -10.18 -8.63 -5.95
N GLN A 135 -11.51 -8.69 -5.78
CA GLN A 135 -12.37 -9.56 -6.59
C GLN A 135 -12.99 -8.81 -7.79
N LYS A 136 -12.93 -7.47 -7.83
CA LYS A 136 -13.56 -6.62 -8.87
C LYS A 136 -12.50 -5.93 -9.72
N GLU A 137 -12.37 -6.36 -10.97
CA GLU A 137 -11.27 -5.99 -11.86
C GLU A 137 -11.07 -4.50 -12.10
N ARG A 138 -12.16 -3.74 -12.32
CA ARG A 138 -12.04 -2.29 -12.56
C ARG A 138 -11.50 -1.53 -11.35
N ILE A 139 -11.89 -1.94 -10.15
CA ILE A 139 -11.44 -1.32 -8.89
C ILE A 139 -9.97 -1.67 -8.65
N ASP A 140 -9.56 -2.88 -9.00
CA ASP A 140 -8.17 -3.30 -8.88
C ASP A 140 -7.25 -2.48 -9.77
N ARG A 141 -7.63 -2.24 -11.04
CA ARG A 141 -6.81 -1.42 -11.94
C ARG A 141 -6.61 -0.01 -11.40
N HIS A 142 -7.68 0.70 -11.05
CA HIS A 142 -7.61 2.07 -10.51
C HIS A 142 -6.76 2.15 -9.24
N ASN A 143 -6.99 1.24 -8.29
CA ASN A 143 -6.24 1.23 -7.03
C ASN A 143 -4.75 0.98 -7.26
N ILE A 144 -4.42 0.01 -8.12
CA ILE A 144 -3.04 -0.36 -8.42
C ILE A 144 -2.34 0.79 -9.15
N THR A 145 -2.95 1.36 -10.18
CA THR A 145 -2.35 2.46 -10.94
C THR A 145 -2.19 3.70 -10.06
N SER A 146 -3.20 4.08 -9.28
CA SER A 146 -3.11 5.23 -8.37
C SER A 146 -2.05 5.03 -7.28
N THR A 147 -1.94 3.80 -6.75
CA THR A 147 -0.88 3.44 -5.79
C THR A 147 0.50 3.60 -6.42
N LEU A 148 0.71 3.07 -7.62
CA LEU A 148 1.98 3.18 -8.34
C LEU A 148 2.31 4.65 -8.67
N THR A 149 1.35 5.42 -9.18
CA THR A 149 1.55 6.85 -9.49
C THR A 149 1.98 7.63 -8.26
N LEU A 150 1.34 7.43 -7.10
CA LEU A 150 1.73 8.12 -5.87
C LEU A 150 3.08 7.65 -5.33
N MET A 151 3.40 6.35 -5.43
CA MET A 151 4.70 5.84 -5.01
C MET A 151 5.84 6.34 -5.91
N ASN A 152 5.62 6.47 -7.22
CA ASN A 152 6.59 7.02 -8.17
C ASN A 152 6.84 8.52 -7.94
N ASN A 153 5.86 9.25 -7.42
CA ASN A 153 5.97 10.68 -7.10
C ASN A 153 6.27 10.93 -5.61
N ALA A 154 6.58 9.89 -4.84
CA ALA A 154 6.83 10.02 -3.42
C ALA A 154 8.26 10.50 -3.13
N ASN A 155 8.39 11.33 -2.10
CA ASN A 155 9.67 11.65 -1.47
C ASN A 155 10.10 10.49 -0.58
N PHE A 156 11.38 10.13 -0.62
CA PHE A 156 11.99 9.11 0.23
C PHE A 156 12.98 9.74 1.20
N ASN A 157 12.94 9.30 2.46
CA ASN A 157 13.87 9.77 3.48
C ASN A 157 15.18 8.96 3.51
N ASP A 158 15.19 7.80 2.87
CA ASP A 158 16.29 6.85 2.86
C ASP A 158 16.93 6.81 1.46
N VAL A 159 18.23 6.53 1.39
CA VAL A 159 18.92 6.28 0.11
C VAL A 159 18.49 4.91 -0.41
N LEU A 160 17.96 4.89 -1.63
CA LEU A 160 17.48 3.69 -2.29
C LEU A 160 18.54 3.13 -3.25
N PRO A 161 18.47 1.83 -3.60
CA PRO A 161 19.25 1.29 -4.70
C PRO A 161 19.00 2.02 -6.02
N ASP A 162 20.01 2.05 -6.88
CA ASP A 162 19.88 2.55 -8.25
C ASP A 162 18.85 1.72 -9.03
N ASP A 163 18.14 2.35 -9.97
CA ASP A 163 17.12 1.74 -10.84
C ASP A 163 15.99 0.99 -10.09
N VAL A 164 15.75 1.34 -8.82
CA VAL A 164 14.69 0.74 -8.01
C VAL A 164 13.31 0.98 -8.63
N GLN A 165 12.53 -0.09 -8.75
CA GLN A 165 11.20 -0.04 -9.33
C GLN A 165 10.13 -0.01 -8.25
N THR A 166 9.15 0.89 -8.36
CA THR A 166 7.96 0.77 -7.51
C THR A 166 7.05 -0.32 -8.03
N SER A 167 6.47 -1.11 -7.13
CA SER A 167 5.70 -2.27 -7.50
C SER A 167 4.52 -2.47 -6.56
N VAL A 168 3.41 -2.96 -7.10
CA VAL A 168 2.26 -3.40 -6.32
C VAL A 168 2.08 -4.89 -6.55
N LEU A 169 2.23 -5.69 -5.50
CA LEU A 169 1.97 -7.11 -5.55
C LEU A 169 0.50 -7.36 -5.20
N ASN A 170 -0.30 -7.70 -6.20
CA ASN A 170 -1.66 -8.20 -6.00
C ASN A 170 -1.60 -9.66 -5.57
N ILE A 171 -1.78 -9.91 -4.28
CA ILE A 171 -1.68 -11.23 -3.67
C ILE A 171 -2.75 -12.17 -4.20
N ARG A 172 -3.98 -11.67 -4.37
CA ARG A 172 -5.13 -12.48 -4.81
C ARG A 172 -4.99 -12.96 -6.26
N ARG A 173 -4.27 -12.20 -7.08
CA ARG A 173 -4.02 -12.51 -8.50
C ARG A 173 -2.61 -13.04 -8.77
N GLU A 174 -1.77 -13.09 -7.75
CA GLU A 174 -0.36 -13.48 -7.85
C GLU A 174 0.41 -12.71 -8.92
N LYS A 175 0.07 -11.42 -9.05
CA LYS A 175 0.59 -10.58 -10.10
C LYS A 175 1.28 -9.37 -9.49
N MET A 176 2.54 -9.17 -9.85
CA MET A 176 3.26 -7.94 -9.60
C MET A 176 2.97 -6.97 -10.74
N HIS A 177 2.54 -5.78 -10.37
CA HIS A 177 2.38 -4.66 -11.27
C HIS A 177 3.54 -3.71 -11.00
N THR A 178 4.39 -3.55 -11.98
CA THR A 178 5.54 -2.67 -11.91
C THR A 178 5.32 -1.54 -12.89
N ASN A 179 5.53 -0.31 -12.44
CA ASN A 179 5.44 0.83 -13.32
C ASN A 179 6.52 1.84 -12.93
N ASN A 180 7.42 2.13 -13.87
CA ASN A 180 8.42 3.18 -13.70
C ASN A 180 7.98 4.48 -14.40
N PHE A 181 6.83 4.47 -15.07
CA PHE A 181 6.29 5.62 -15.79
C PHE A 181 5.31 6.39 -14.91
N ILE A 182 5.41 7.71 -14.94
CA ILE A 182 4.45 8.62 -14.31
C ILE A 182 3.33 8.86 -15.33
N ASP A 183 2.11 8.45 -14.98
CA ASP A 183 0.92 8.80 -15.74
C ASP A 183 0.48 10.21 -15.32
N ASP A 184 0.88 11.22 -16.10
CA ASP A 184 0.66 12.64 -15.79
C ASP A 184 -0.84 13.00 -15.68
N ASP A 185 -1.69 12.40 -16.54
CA ASP A 185 -3.14 12.61 -16.49
C ASP A 185 -3.72 12.03 -15.20
N LEU A 186 -3.26 10.84 -14.80
CA LEU A 186 -3.67 10.23 -13.53
C LEU A 186 -3.13 11.02 -12.33
N LEU A 187 -1.89 11.52 -12.39
CA LEU A 187 -1.33 12.37 -11.33
C LEU A 187 -2.17 13.64 -11.16
N LEU A 188 -2.48 14.33 -12.25
CA LEU A 188 -3.35 15.51 -12.24
C LEU A 188 -4.73 15.21 -11.64
N SER A 189 -5.31 14.05 -11.98
CA SER A 189 -6.58 13.60 -11.37
C SER A 189 -6.45 13.37 -9.86
N LEU A 190 -5.34 12.80 -9.40
CA LEU A 190 -5.09 12.56 -7.97
C LEU A 190 -4.84 13.88 -7.22
N GLU A 191 -4.17 14.85 -7.83
CA GLU A 191 -4.02 16.21 -7.29
C GLU A 191 -5.37 16.90 -7.13
N GLY A 192 -6.28 16.75 -8.09
CA GLY A 192 -7.66 17.23 -7.97
C GLY A 192 -8.41 16.61 -6.78
N ASP A 193 -8.27 15.30 -6.58
CA ASP A 193 -8.82 14.62 -5.42
C ASP A 193 -8.15 15.08 -4.11
N ALA A 194 -6.85 15.34 -4.10
CA ALA A 194 -6.11 15.88 -2.95
C ALA A 194 -6.61 17.27 -2.55
N GLN A 195 -6.79 18.17 -3.52
CA GLN A 195 -7.34 19.50 -3.28
C GLN A 195 -8.75 19.41 -2.65
N GLN A 196 -9.60 18.50 -3.14
CA GLN A 196 -10.93 18.34 -2.56
C GLN A 196 -10.88 17.71 -1.16
N LEU A 197 -9.97 16.75 -0.93
CA LEU A 197 -9.78 16.16 0.40
C LEU A 197 -9.37 17.23 1.41
N ILE A 198 -8.42 18.10 1.06
CA ILE A 198 -7.99 19.24 1.89
C ILE A 198 -9.18 20.15 2.20
N TYR A 199 -9.95 20.53 1.17
CA TYR A 199 -11.14 21.37 1.36
C TYR A 199 -12.11 20.75 2.37
N LEU A 200 -12.40 19.45 2.25
CA LEU A 200 -13.29 18.77 3.18
C LEU A 200 -12.69 18.67 4.59
N LEU A 201 -11.40 18.35 4.75
CA LEU A 201 -10.75 18.25 6.05
C LEU A 201 -10.78 19.58 6.84
N LYS A 202 -10.70 20.71 6.13
CA LYS A 202 -10.81 22.06 6.71
C LYS A 202 -12.23 22.41 7.17
N ASN A 203 -13.24 21.92 6.48
CA ASN A 203 -14.63 22.39 6.62
C ASN A 203 -15.59 21.40 7.30
N VAL A 204 -15.08 20.23 7.70
CA VAL A 204 -15.82 19.15 8.34
C VAL A 204 -15.31 18.94 9.74
#